data_AF-A0A0U5EVA2-F1
#
_entry.id   AF-A0A0U5EVA2-F1
#
_cell.length_a   1.000
_cell.length_b   1.000
_cell.length_c   1.000
_cell.angle_alpha   90.00
_cell.angle_beta   90.00
_cell.angle_gamma   90.00
#
_symmetry.space_group_name_H-M   'P 1'
#
loop_
_entity.id
_entity.type
_entity.pdbx_description
1 polymer ?
#
loop_
_entity_poly.entity_id
_entity_poly.type
_entity_poly.pdbx_seq_one_letter_code
_entity_poly.pdbx_strand_id
1 'polypeptide(L)'
;MSDFDFRQLNLIMTKINEYKNGKSYLSWLINDVESLINILEDPNQDWKADLGTSWLDLEEVYAFALADEKEYLDQKDIRIIDEALHKLETLIEDQLKTIKSPEDDC
;
A
#
# COMPACT_ATOMS: atom_id res chain seq x y z
N MET A 1 2.22 -15.01 10.72
CA MET A 1 1.25 -14.09 10.12
C MET A 1 -0.04 -14.87 9.87
N SER A 2 -1.19 -14.36 10.29
CA SER A 2 -2.44 -15.13 10.32
C SER A 2 -3.16 -15.17 8.97
N ASP A 3 -4.16 -16.06 8.82
CA ASP A 3 -5.09 -16.03 7.67
C ASP A 3 -5.84 -14.70 7.55
N PHE A 4 -6.00 -13.99 8.67
CA PHE A 4 -6.56 -12.65 8.68
C PHE A 4 -5.59 -11.66 8.02
N ASP A 5 -4.33 -11.63 8.47
CA ASP A 5 -3.30 -10.77 7.88
C ASP A 5 -3.12 -11.03 6.39
N PHE A 6 -3.06 -12.31 5.98
CA PHE A 6 -2.96 -12.69 4.57
C PHE A 6 -4.11 -12.10 3.74
N ARG A 7 -5.34 -12.13 4.25
CA ARG A 7 -6.50 -11.52 3.58
C ARG A 7 -6.38 -10.00 3.49
N GLN A 8 -5.89 -9.33 4.53
CA GLN A 8 -5.69 -7.88 4.51
C GLN A 8 -4.63 -7.48 3.47
N LEU A 9 -3.52 -8.21 3.39
CA LEU A 9 -2.47 -7.96 2.39
C LEU A 9 -2.98 -8.11 0.96
N ASN A 10 -3.74 -9.16 0.67
CA ASN A 10 -4.36 -9.34 -0.64
C ASN A 10 -5.41 -8.26 -0.95
N LEU A 11 -6.12 -7.79 0.07
CA LEU A 11 -7.05 -6.68 -0.08
C LEU A 11 -6.31 -5.39 -0.43
N ILE A 12 -5.18 -5.08 0.22
CA ILE A 12 -4.32 -3.93 -0.15
C ILE A 12 -3.91 -4.02 -1.64
N MET A 13 -3.44 -5.19 -2.10
CA MET A 13 -3.09 -5.38 -3.52
C MET A 13 -4.28 -5.13 -4.46
N THR A 14 -5.48 -5.54 -4.03
CA THR A 14 -6.71 -5.27 -4.79
C THR A 14 -6.99 -3.77 -4.88
N LYS A 15 -6.83 -3.03 -3.77
CA LYS A 15 -7.03 -1.57 -3.73
C LYS A 15 -6.03 -0.81 -4.59
N ILE A 16 -4.76 -1.22 -4.57
CA ILE A 16 -3.73 -0.64 -5.44
C ILE A 16 -4.11 -0.86 -6.91
N ASN A 17 -4.57 -2.06 -7.28
CA ASN A 17 -5.01 -2.35 -8.63
C ASN A 17 -6.28 -1.59 -9.03
N GLU A 18 -7.23 -1.38 -8.12
CA GLU A 18 -8.41 -0.54 -8.37
C GLU A 18 -7.99 0.90 -8.71
N TYR A 19 -7.07 1.46 -7.93
CA TYR A 19 -6.54 2.81 -8.17
C TYR A 19 -5.83 2.92 -9.52
N LYS A 20 -4.89 2.01 -9.80
CA LYS A 20 -4.13 1.99 -11.07
C LYS A 20 -5.03 1.86 -12.30
N ASN A 21 -6.18 1.20 -12.17
CA ASN A 21 -7.17 1.05 -13.23
C ASN A 21 -8.22 2.19 -13.27
N GLY A 22 -8.04 3.25 -12.49
CA GLY A 22 -8.93 4.40 -12.43
C GLY A 22 -10.31 4.10 -11.81
N LYS A 23 -10.42 3.03 -11.01
CA LYS A 23 -11.68 2.63 -10.36
C LYS A 23 -11.85 3.24 -8.96
N SER A 24 -10.80 3.83 -8.40
CA SER A 24 -10.82 4.53 -7.10
C SER A 24 -9.94 5.78 -7.13
N TYR A 25 -10.19 6.69 -6.18
CA TYR A 25 -9.40 7.90 -6.00
C TYR A 25 -8.21 7.66 -5.06
N LEU A 26 -7.16 8.47 -5.20
CA LEU A 26 -5.95 8.37 -4.36
C LEU A 26 -6.29 8.46 -2.86
N SER A 27 -7.19 9.38 -2.49
CA SER A 27 -7.66 9.53 -1.10
C SER A 27 -8.32 8.28 -0.54
N TRP A 28 -9.05 7.53 -1.36
CA TRP A 28 -9.68 6.29 -0.92
C TRP A 28 -8.64 5.19 -0.75
N LEU A 29 -7.66 5.11 -1.67
CA LEU A 29 -6.54 4.18 -1.54
C LEU A 29 -5.76 4.42 -0.25
N ILE A 30 -5.40 5.67 0.04
CA ILE A 30 -4.64 6.04 1.25
C ILE A 30 -5.37 5.57 2.51
N ASN A 31 -6.66 5.91 2.66
CA ASN A 31 -7.45 5.54 3.83
C ASN A 31 -7.61 4.01 3.96
N ASP A 32 -7.87 3.33 2.84
CA ASP A 32 -8.00 1.87 2.81
C ASP A 32 -6.68 1.21 3.23
N VAL A 33 -5.55 1.63 2.66
CA VAL A 33 -4.21 1.08 2.97
C VAL A 33 -3.84 1.31 4.44
N GLU A 34 -4.02 2.53 4.96
CA GLU A 34 -3.75 2.83 6.37
C GLU A 34 -4.54 1.92 7.30
N SER A 35 -5.85 1.82 7.05
CA SER A 35 -6.76 1.01 7.86
C SER A 35 -6.34 -0.46 7.84
N LEU A 36 -6.02 -1.00 6.66
CA LEU A 36 -5.63 -2.40 6.49
C LEU A 36 -4.28 -2.73 7.13
N ILE A 37 -3.33 -1.80 7.10
CA ILE A 37 -2.02 -1.96 7.77
C ILE A 37 -2.17 -1.92 9.29
N ASN A 38 -3.05 -1.06 9.79
CA ASN A 38 -3.22 -0.84 11.23
C ASN A 38 -3.93 -1.99 11.94
N ILE A 39 -4.73 -2.78 11.23
CA ILE A 39 -5.45 -3.93 11.80
C ILE A 39 -4.65 -5.24 11.74
N LEU A 40 -3.46 -5.27 11.14
CA LEU A 40 -2.61 -6.48 11.11
C LEU A 40 -2.29 -6.93 12.55
N GLU A 41 -2.43 -8.24 12.81
CA GLU A 41 -2.40 -8.80 14.16
C GLU A 41 -0.98 -8.88 14.74
N ASP A 42 -0.01 -9.34 13.95
CA ASP A 42 1.40 -9.47 14.38
C ASP A 42 2.38 -9.30 13.20
N PRO A 43 2.46 -8.10 12.60
CA PRO A 43 3.41 -7.85 11.52
C PRO A 43 4.83 -7.71 12.07
N ASN A 44 5.82 -8.14 11.28
CA ASN A 44 7.21 -7.74 11.50
C ASN A 44 7.29 -6.20 11.52
N GLN A 45 7.87 -5.63 12.57
CA GLN A 45 7.81 -4.18 12.81
C GLN A 45 8.67 -3.38 11.83
N ASP A 46 9.82 -3.91 11.41
CA ASP A 46 10.69 -3.25 10.43
C ASP A 46 9.99 -3.22 9.06
N TRP A 47 9.42 -4.36 8.65
CA TRP A 47 8.60 -4.45 7.43
C TRP A 47 7.39 -3.51 7.48
N LYS A 48 6.68 -3.43 8.63
CA LYS A 48 5.56 -2.50 8.81
C LYS A 48 6.01 -1.04 8.69
N ALA A 49 7.18 -0.70 9.22
CA ALA A 49 7.74 0.64 9.12
C ALA A 49 8.12 1.02 7.68
N ASP A 50 8.70 0.08 6.92
CA ASP A 50 9.00 0.27 5.50
C ASP A 50 7.73 0.45 4.66
N LEU A 51 6.70 -0.34 4.97
CA LEU A 51 5.38 -0.23 4.34
C LEU A 51 4.72 1.11 4.69
N GLY A 52 4.79 1.53 5.95
CA GLY A 52 4.27 2.80 6.44
C GLY A 52 4.96 4.01 5.80
N THR A 53 6.26 3.93 5.54
CA THR A 53 7.01 4.99 4.84
C THR A 53 6.50 5.14 3.41
N SER A 54 6.28 4.02 2.71
CA SER A 54 5.78 4.04 1.33
C SER A 54 4.33 4.53 1.26
N TRP A 55 3.51 4.23 2.27
CA TRP A 55 2.18 4.82 2.41
C TRP A 55 2.24 6.33 2.68
N LEU A 56 3.17 6.78 3.54
CA LEU A 56 3.32 8.20 3.89
C LEU A 56 3.66 9.04 2.65
N ASP A 57 4.48 8.51 1.73
CA ASP A 57 4.78 9.19 0.45
C ASP A 57 3.49 9.49 -0.35
N LEU A 58 2.50 8.58 -0.34
CA LEU A 58 1.20 8.81 -0.98
C LEU A 58 0.40 9.91 -0.27
N GLU A 59 0.37 9.85 1.06
CA GLU A 59 -0.37 10.80 1.90
C GLU A 59 0.22 12.21 1.78
N GLU A 60 1.55 12.35 1.77
CA GLU A 60 2.21 13.64 1.62
C GLU A 60 1.88 14.27 0.26
N VAL A 61 2.01 13.53 -0.84
CA VAL A 61 1.66 14.05 -2.18
C VAL A 61 0.21 14.51 -2.23
N TYR A 62 -0.70 13.71 -1.67
CA TYR A 62 -2.11 14.06 -1.62
C TYR A 62 -2.38 15.30 -0.75
N ALA A 63 -1.79 15.37 0.45
CA ALA A 63 -1.93 16.49 1.37
C ALA A 63 -1.37 17.80 0.77
N PHE A 64 -0.21 17.74 0.10
CA PHE A 64 0.35 18.90 -0.60
C PHE A 64 -0.52 19.34 -1.77
N ALA A 65 -1.03 18.41 -2.57
CA ALA A 65 -1.94 18.74 -3.67
C ALA A 65 -3.22 19.44 -3.17
N LEU A 66 -3.77 18.99 -2.04
CA LEU A 66 -4.90 19.66 -1.40
C LEU A 66 -4.55 21.05 -0.86
N ALA A 67 -3.41 21.18 -0.18
CA ALA A 67 -2.96 22.43 0.43
C ALA A 67 -2.65 23.51 -0.62
N ASP A 68 -2.10 23.11 -1.77
CA ASP A 68 -1.80 23.98 -2.91
C ASP A 68 -3.01 24.20 -3.84
N GLU A 69 -4.19 23.64 -3.51
CA GLU A 69 -5.41 23.67 -4.33
C GLU A 69 -5.15 23.21 -5.77
N LYS A 70 -4.25 22.22 -5.96
CA LYS A 70 -3.92 21.71 -7.28
C LYS A 70 -5.16 21.07 -7.92
N GLU A 71 -5.57 21.56 -9.08
CA GLU A 71 -6.61 20.90 -9.90
C GLU A 71 -6.11 19.55 -10.47
N TYR A 72 -4.79 19.43 -10.68
CA TYR A 72 -4.15 18.27 -11.29
C TYR A 72 -2.79 17.98 -10.65
N LEU A 73 -2.45 16.70 -10.55
CA LEU A 73 -1.12 16.24 -10.14
C LEU A 73 -0.11 16.43 -11.29
N ASP A 74 1.06 16.97 -10.97
CA ASP A 74 2.12 17.17 -11.95
C ASP A 74 2.97 15.89 -12.14
N GLN A 75 3.94 15.94 -13.06
CA GLN A 75 4.77 14.77 -13.35
C GLN A 75 5.61 14.33 -12.15
N LYS A 76 5.99 15.23 -11.25
CA LYS A 76 6.75 14.89 -10.05
C LYS A 76 5.83 14.15 -9.06
N ASP A 77 4.63 14.66 -8.84
CA ASP A 77 3.62 14.04 -7.98
C ASP A 77 3.32 12.60 -8.45
N ILE A 78 3.09 12.43 -9.76
CA ILE A 78 2.80 11.12 -10.37
C ILE A 78 3.97 10.14 -10.17
N ARG A 79 5.22 10.59 -10.32
CA ARG A 79 6.39 9.73 -10.09
C ARG A 79 6.50 9.25 -8.66
N ILE A 80 6.27 10.13 -7.68
CA ILE A 80 6.30 9.75 -6.27
C ILE A 80 5.23 8.71 -5.99
N ILE A 81 4.01 8.92 -6.52
CA ILE A 81 2.92 7.94 -6.40
C ILE A 81 3.33 6.59 -7.02
N ASP A 82 3.83 6.59 -8.25
CA ASP A 82 4.21 5.34 -8.93
C ASP A 82 5.31 4.58 -8.18
N GLU A 83 6.32 5.28 -7.68
CA GLU A 83 7.41 4.71 -6.88
C GLU A 83 6.90 4.14 -5.54
N ALA A 84 6.04 4.89 -4.84
CA ALA A 84 5.43 4.47 -3.59
C ALA A 84 4.54 3.23 -3.77
N LEU A 85 3.69 3.21 -4.80
CA LEU A 85 2.86 2.05 -5.12
C LEU A 85 3.68 0.83 -5.47
N HIS A 86 4.73 0.99 -6.28
CA HIS A 86 5.62 -0.11 -6.64
C HIS A 86 6.33 -0.71 -5.41
N LYS A 87 6.76 0.15 -4.48
CA LYS A 87 7.40 -0.28 -3.23
C LYS A 87 6.41 -1.00 -2.31
N LEU A 88 5.19 -0.48 -2.16
CA LEU A 88 4.11 -1.15 -1.42
C LEU A 88 3.84 -2.55 -1.99
N GLU A 89 3.67 -2.67 -3.31
CA GLU A 89 3.44 -3.96 -3.97
C GLU A 89 4.58 -4.94 -3.73
N THR A 90 5.83 -4.49 -3.90
CA THR A 90 7.02 -5.34 -3.70
C THR A 90 7.10 -5.86 -2.27
N LEU A 91 6.94 -4.98 -1.27
CA LEU A 91 6.97 -5.36 0.15
C LEU A 91 5.86 -6.34 0.50
N ILE A 92 4.66 -6.16 -0.07
CA ILE A 92 3.52 -7.05 0.18
C ILE A 92 3.71 -8.40 -0.52
N GLU A 93 4.16 -8.40 -1.77
CA GLU A 93 4.41 -9.63 -2.52
C GLU A 93 5.49 -10.49 -1.85
N ASP A 94 6.57 -9.88 -1.39
CA ASP A 94 7.63 -10.58 -0.68
C ASP A 94 7.12 -11.14 0.65
N GLN A 95 6.35 -10.36 1.41
CA GLN A 95 5.70 -10.85 2.61
C GLN A 95 4.75 -12.03 2.33
N LEU A 96 3.94 -11.95 1.28
CA LEU A 96 3.03 -13.04 0.87
C LEU A 96 3.78 -14.31 0.45
N LYS A 97 4.96 -14.20 -0.18
CA LYS A 97 5.82 -15.35 -0.52
C LYS A 97 6.37 -16.02 0.73
N THR A 98 6.74 -15.27 1.76
CA THR A 98 7.19 -15.85 3.03
C THR A 98 6.08 -16.63 3.75
N ILE A 99 4.81 -16.23 3.57
CA ILE A 99 3.66 -16.92 4.14
C ILE A 99 3.36 -18.22 3.39
N LYS A 100 3.54 -18.24 2.07
CA LYS A 100 3.34 -19.42 1.21
C LYS A 100 4.50 -20.44 1.26
N SER A 101 5.57 -20.20 2.01
CA SER A 101 6.68 -21.15 2.11
C SER A 101 7.03 -21.43 3.57
N PRO A 102 6.55 -22.58 4.08
CA PRO A 102 7.52 -23.53 4.63
C PRO A 102 7.39 -24.98 4.11
N GLU A 103 6.28 -25.39 3.49
CA GLU A 103 5.99 -26.80 3.17
C GLU A 103 4.70 -26.87 2.30
N ASP A 104 4.73 -26.34 1.07
CA ASP A 104 3.64 -26.65 0.11
C ASP A 104 3.80 -28.13 -0.30
N ASP A 105 3.18 -28.97 0.53
CA ASP A 105 2.75 -30.36 0.35
C ASP A 105 3.83 -31.43 0.10
N CYS A 106 4.31 -32.04 1.18
CA CYS A 106 4.79 -33.43 1.18
C CYS A 106 3.65 -34.41 0.89
#